data_AF-A0AAJ6DJ73-F1
#
_entry.id   AF-A0AAJ6DJ73-F1
#
_cell.length_a   1.000
_cell.length_b   1.000
_cell.length_c   1.000
_cell.angle_alpha   90.00
_cell.angle_beta   90.00
_cell.angle_gamma   90.00
#
_symmetry.space_group_name_H-M   'P 1'
#
loop_
_entity.id
_entity.type
_entity.pdbx_description
1 polymer ?
#
loop_
_entity_poly.entity_id
_entity_poly.type
_entity_poly.pdbx_seq_one_letter_code
_entity_poly.pdbx_strand_id
1 'polypeptide(L)'
;MGEILSYLAVALPTDVSPGARLLALQCALRMNAHMQVELPAGLLRGLRIDAGETCYELERARWLNVVSGPGSGGVAAKLLDATLLAQSPARPDRRRAADWALRTGRPARRGQTEHRLWLLCVYLSAHSDPSSGEGLSEYDRVVRDCGLHDQGFHSVLTRLTATGIVEEWGICPDSGDVRWRLAPGPHGRRLTDRGCDAGEFA
;
A
#
# COMPACT_ATOMS: atom_id res chain seq x y z
N MET A 1 -2.84 -2.61 -9.44
CA MET A 1 -1.92 -2.35 -8.30
C MET A 1 -1.94 -3.51 -7.29
N GLY A 2 -3.08 -4.16 -7.05
CA GLY A 2 -3.17 -5.35 -6.20
C GLY A 2 -2.22 -6.50 -6.61
N GLU A 3 -1.92 -6.66 -7.90
CA GLU A 3 -0.95 -7.65 -8.39
C GLU A 3 0.46 -7.46 -7.83
N ILE A 4 0.96 -6.22 -7.75
CA ILE A 4 2.29 -5.93 -7.17
C ILE A 4 2.32 -6.22 -5.68
N LEU A 5 1.24 -5.91 -4.94
CA LEU A 5 1.15 -6.23 -3.52
C LEU A 5 1.13 -7.74 -3.27
N SER A 6 0.34 -8.47 -4.08
CA SER A 6 0.26 -9.93 -4.01
C SER A 6 1.60 -10.57 -4.35
N TYR A 7 2.30 -10.05 -5.37
CA TYR A 7 3.65 -10.50 -5.71
C TYR A 7 4.63 -10.25 -4.56
N LEU A 8 4.63 -9.05 -3.96
CA LEU A 8 5.52 -8.73 -2.84
C LEU A 8 5.28 -9.65 -1.64
N ALA A 9 4.04 -10.06 -1.40
CA ALA A 9 3.70 -10.99 -0.34
C ALA A 9 4.32 -12.38 -0.53
N VAL A 10 4.52 -12.79 -1.79
CA VAL A 10 5.17 -14.05 -2.16
C VAL A 10 6.70 -13.90 -2.20
N ALA A 11 7.19 -12.77 -2.72
CA ALA A 11 8.62 -12.52 -2.90
C ALA A 11 9.34 -12.12 -1.59
N LEU A 12 8.61 -11.58 -0.61
CA LEU A 12 9.16 -11.17 0.67
C LEU A 12 8.79 -12.16 1.78
N PRO A 13 9.78 -12.63 2.56
CA PRO A 13 9.53 -13.41 3.77
C PRO A 13 8.56 -12.73 4.75
N THR A 14 7.84 -13.53 5.53
CA THR A 14 6.81 -13.03 6.47
C THR A 14 7.38 -12.24 7.64
N ASP A 15 8.66 -12.43 7.98
CA ASP A 15 9.40 -11.69 9.00
C ASP A 15 9.83 -10.30 8.55
N VAL A 16 9.72 -9.99 7.25
CA VAL A 16 10.03 -8.65 6.71
C VAL A 16 9.06 -7.62 7.27
N SER A 17 9.63 -6.59 7.88
CA SER A 17 8.92 -5.50 8.53
C SER A 17 7.98 -4.77 7.57
N PRO A 18 6.87 -4.19 8.08
CA PRO A 18 5.98 -3.36 7.27
C PRO A 18 6.68 -2.16 6.63
N GLY A 19 7.73 -1.62 7.27
CA GLY A 19 8.56 -0.56 6.71
C GLY A 19 9.33 -1.04 5.47
N ALA A 20 9.94 -2.23 5.55
CA ALA A 20 10.61 -2.87 4.43
C ALA A 20 9.66 -3.26 3.30
N ARG A 21 8.47 -3.77 3.62
CA ARG A 21 7.42 -4.05 2.62
C ARG A 21 6.95 -2.78 1.91
N LEU A 22 6.76 -1.67 2.66
CA LEU A 22 6.43 -0.39 2.07
C LEU A 22 7.56 0.14 1.18
N LEU A 23 8.81 0.04 1.64
CA LEU A 23 9.98 0.41 0.85
C LEU A 23 10.04 -0.41 -0.44
N ALA A 24 9.84 -1.72 -0.35
CA ALA A 24 9.82 -2.63 -1.48
C ALA A 24 8.71 -2.28 -2.48
N LEU A 25 7.51 -1.94 -2.00
CA LEU A 25 6.45 -1.43 -2.86
C LEU A 25 6.87 -0.14 -3.60
N GLN A 26 7.46 0.82 -2.88
CA GLN A 26 7.93 2.06 -3.51
C GLN A 26 9.05 1.80 -4.53
N CYS A 27 9.93 0.83 -4.26
CA CYS A 27 10.98 0.39 -5.17
C CYS A 27 10.41 -0.25 -6.45
N ALA A 28 9.50 -1.21 -6.30
CA ALA A 28 8.85 -1.89 -7.42
C ALA A 28 8.09 -0.92 -8.33
N LEU A 29 7.45 0.09 -7.76
CA LEU A 29 6.71 1.10 -8.54
C LEU A 29 7.62 2.14 -9.20
N ARG A 30 8.85 2.35 -8.71
CA ARG A 30 9.79 3.36 -9.23
C ARG A 30 10.98 2.81 -10.00
N MET A 31 11.15 1.49 -10.06
CA MET A 31 12.23 0.88 -10.81
C MET A 31 12.18 1.26 -12.30
N ASN A 32 13.34 1.40 -12.93
CA ASN A 32 13.49 1.56 -14.37
C ASN A 32 13.48 0.19 -15.08
N ALA A 33 13.66 0.17 -16.40
CA ALA A 33 13.70 -1.07 -17.20
C ALA A 33 14.92 -1.96 -16.87
N HIS A 34 15.93 -1.42 -16.20
CA HIS A 34 17.14 -2.12 -15.77
C HIS A 34 17.08 -2.57 -14.30
N MET A 35 15.89 -2.59 -13.70
CA MET A 35 15.66 -2.94 -12.29
C MET A 35 16.33 -2.00 -11.28
N GLN A 36 16.76 -0.81 -11.71
CA GLN A 36 17.36 0.17 -10.82
C GLN A 36 16.31 1.15 -10.33
N VAL A 37 16.44 1.54 -9.06
CA VAL A 37 15.59 2.55 -8.44
C VAL A 37 16.45 3.58 -7.73
N GLU A 38 16.03 4.83 -7.85
CA GLU A 38 16.55 5.95 -7.07
C GLU A 38 15.42 6.48 -6.19
N LEU A 39 15.60 6.35 -4.87
CA LEU A 39 14.67 6.85 -3.88
C LEU A 39 15.22 8.14 -3.28
N PRO A 40 14.60 9.30 -3.54
CA PRO A 40 15.11 10.56 -3.03
C PRO A 40 14.96 10.63 -1.51
N ALA A 41 15.89 11.29 -0.81
CA ALA A 41 15.86 11.41 0.64
C ALA A 41 14.55 12.05 1.18
N GLY A 42 13.93 12.95 0.41
CA GLY A 42 12.63 13.54 0.76
C GLY A 42 11.48 12.53 0.77
N LEU A 43 11.52 11.52 -0.10
CA LEU A 43 10.57 10.41 -0.10
C LEU A 43 10.75 9.57 1.16
N LEU A 44 11.98 9.13 1.45
CA LEU A 44 12.30 8.32 2.63
C LEU A 44 11.89 9.03 3.93
N ARG A 45 12.16 10.34 4.03
CA ARG A 45 11.70 11.20 5.13
C ARG A 45 10.18 11.31 5.20
N GLY A 46 9.51 11.43 4.05
CA GLY A 46 8.05 11.45 3.97
C GLY A 46 7.41 10.12 4.36
N LEU A 47 8.10 9.01 4.07
CA LEU A 47 7.73 7.66 4.47
C LEU A 47 8.05 7.39 5.95
N ARG A 48 8.95 8.17 6.56
CA ARG A 48 9.52 7.97 7.91
C ARG A 48 10.24 6.62 8.05
N ILE A 49 10.83 6.16 6.94
CA ILE A 49 11.61 4.92 6.87
C ILE A 49 13.07 5.24 7.21
N ASP A 50 13.64 4.50 8.16
CA ASP A 50 15.09 4.44 8.31
C ASP A 50 15.65 3.60 7.16
N ALA A 51 16.21 4.30 6.18
CA ALA A 51 16.69 3.67 4.96
C ALA A 51 17.88 2.73 5.20
N GLY A 52 18.66 2.91 6.27
CA GLY A 52 19.77 2.01 6.59
C GLY A 52 19.28 0.64 7.00
N GLU A 53 18.52 0.59 8.10
CA GLU A 53 17.96 -0.67 8.64
C GLU A 53 17.05 -1.37 7.63
N THR A 54 16.17 -0.60 6.98
CA THR A 54 15.16 -1.14 6.08
C THR A 54 15.78 -1.68 4.78
N CYS A 55 16.82 -1.02 4.24
CA CYS A 55 17.52 -1.57 3.07
C CYS A 55 18.29 -2.83 3.45
N TYR A 56 18.96 -2.85 4.61
CA TYR A 56 19.69 -4.02 5.08
C TYR A 56 18.76 -5.24 5.24
N GLU A 57 17.55 -5.04 5.76
CA GLU A 57 16.53 -6.08 5.88
C GLU A 57 16.16 -6.67 4.50
N LEU A 58 15.94 -5.82 3.49
CA LEU A 58 15.61 -6.25 2.12
C LEU A 58 16.81 -6.88 1.39
N GLU A 59 18.04 -6.46 1.68
CA GLU A 59 19.26 -7.10 1.19
C GLU A 59 19.43 -8.50 1.78
N ARG A 60 19.18 -8.65 3.09
CA ARG A 60 19.19 -9.96 3.77
C ARG A 60 18.11 -10.89 3.22
N ALA A 61 16.95 -10.35 2.88
CA ALA A 61 15.89 -11.06 2.16
C ALA A 61 16.20 -11.32 0.68
N ARG A 62 17.40 -10.94 0.18
CA ARG A 62 17.84 -11.12 -1.21
C ARG A 62 16.92 -10.47 -2.25
N TRP A 63 16.20 -9.43 -1.84
CA TRP A 63 15.20 -8.77 -2.67
C TRP A 63 15.77 -7.56 -3.43
N LEU A 64 16.69 -6.82 -2.81
CA LEU A 64 17.43 -5.73 -3.44
C LEU A 64 18.93 -5.80 -3.13
N ASN A 65 19.71 -5.02 -3.86
CA ASN A 65 21.11 -4.71 -3.57
C ASN A 65 21.30 -3.19 -3.62
N VAL A 66 21.85 -2.60 -2.55
CA VAL A 66 22.10 -1.17 -2.47
C VAL A 66 23.32 -0.81 -3.32
N VAL A 67 23.10 0.01 -4.35
CA VAL A 67 24.14 0.51 -5.26
C VAL A 67 24.82 1.75 -4.67
N SER A 68 24.03 2.62 -4.04
CA SER A 68 24.51 3.79 -3.32
C SER A 68 23.78 3.87 -1.98
N GLY A 69 24.57 3.83 -0.90
CA GLY A 69 24.08 3.83 0.48
C GLY A 69 23.23 5.07 0.84
N PRO A 70 22.46 5.00 1.94
CA PRO A 70 21.61 6.08 2.39
C PRO A 70 22.43 7.32 2.76
N GLY A 71 22.47 8.28 1.84
CA GLY A 71 23.16 9.57 2.00
C GLY A 71 22.20 10.75 1.88
N SER A 72 22.75 11.98 1.86
CA SER A 72 21.96 13.21 1.70
C SER A 72 21.13 13.23 0.41
N GLY A 73 21.57 12.52 -0.63
CA GLY A 73 20.88 12.36 -1.92
C GLY A 73 19.75 11.33 -1.93
N GLY A 74 19.70 10.40 -0.97
CA GLY A 74 18.76 9.28 -0.97
C GLY A 74 19.44 7.92 -1.07
N VAL A 75 18.73 6.92 -1.60
CA VAL A 75 19.21 5.55 -1.80
C VAL A 75 19.08 5.16 -3.27
N ALA A 76 20.13 4.57 -3.83
CA ALA A 76 20.04 3.88 -5.11
C ALA A 76 20.15 2.37 -4.88
N ALA A 77 19.25 1.60 -5.46
CA ALA A 77 19.22 0.14 -5.32
C ALA A 77 18.90 -0.54 -6.65
N LYS A 78 19.30 -1.80 -6.76
CA LYS A 78 18.94 -2.71 -7.86
C LYS A 78 18.09 -3.84 -7.32
N LEU A 79 16.92 -4.04 -7.91
CA LEU A 79 16.04 -5.15 -7.59
C LEU A 79 16.57 -6.44 -8.22
N LEU A 80 16.53 -7.53 -7.45
CA LEU A 80 17.13 -8.81 -7.84
C LEU A 80 16.15 -9.75 -8.52
N ASP A 81 14.84 -9.49 -8.41
CA ASP A 81 13.81 -10.34 -9.00
C ASP A 81 13.25 -9.75 -10.30
N ALA A 82 13.60 -10.37 -11.43
CA ALA A 82 13.18 -9.95 -12.76
C ALA A 82 11.68 -10.18 -13.04
N THR A 83 10.97 -11.00 -12.27
CA THR A 83 9.53 -11.23 -12.49
C THR A 83 8.72 -9.96 -12.26
N LEU A 84 9.25 -9.00 -11.49
CA LEU A 84 8.68 -7.66 -11.32
C LEU A 84 8.48 -6.91 -12.65
N LEU A 85 9.29 -7.19 -13.69
CA LEU A 85 9.12 -6.57 -15.01
C LEU A 85 7.84 -7.05 -15.69
N ALA A 86 7.49 -8.33 -15.51
CA ALA A 86 6.28 -8.91 -16.07
C ALA A 86 5.01 -8.49 -15.30
N GLN A 87 5.15 -8.21 -14.00
CA GLN A 87 4.06 -7.79 -13.11
C GLN A 87 3.84 -6.27 -13.07
N SER A 88 4.65 -5.49 -13.81
CA SER A 88 4.61 -4.02 -13.72
C SER A 88 3.78 -3.37 -14.82
N PRO A 89 2.88 -2.42 -14.47
CA PRO A 89 2.27 -1.53 -15.44
C PRO A 89 3.30 -0.75 -16.27
N ALA A 90 2.86 -0.18 -17.40
CA ALA A 90 3.69 0.68 -18.22
C ALA A 90 4.29 1.85 -17.40
N ARG A 91 5.44 2.37 -17.84
CA ARG A 91 6.21 3.39 -17.10
C ARG A 91 5.39 4.60 -16.58
N PRO A 92 4.46 5.22 -17.34
CA PRO A 92 3.64 6.30 -16.80
C PRO A 92 2.66 5.83 -15.73
N ASP A 93 2.10 4.63 -15.87
CA ASP A 93 1.16 4.06 -14.90
C ASP A 93 1.83 3.71 -13.58
N ARG A 94 3.10 3.26 -13.65
CA ARG A 94 3.96 3.05 -12.48
C ARG A 94 4.15 4.30 -11.63
N ARG A 95 4.46 5.44 -12.26
CA ARG A 95 4.61 6.73 -11.55
C ARG A 95 3.30 7.17 -10.90
N ARG A 96 2.18 7.02 -11.62
CA ARG A 96 0.85 7.33 -11.09
C ARG A 96 0.49 6.43 -9.91
N ALA A 97 0.80 5.13 -10.01
CA ALA A 97 0.59 4.15 -8.95
C ALA A 97 1.45 4.47 -7.71
N ALA A 98 2.71 4.81 -7.92
CA ALA A 98 3.64 5.26 -6.90
C ALA A 98 3.13 6.52 -6.16
N ASP A 99 2.70 7.54 -6.91
CA ASP A 99 2.19 8.78 -6.33
C ASP A 99 0.84 8.57 -5.63
N TRP A 100 -0.01 7.72 -6.18
CA TRP A 100 -1.25 7.30 -5.55
C TRP A 100 -0.97 6.60 -4.22
N ALA A 101 -0.07 5.61 -4.19
CA ALA A 101 0.26 4.87 -2.97
C ALA A 101 0.84 5.78 -1.89
N LEU A 102 1.56 6.84 -2.29
CA LEU A 102 2.04 7.84 -1.36
C LEU A 102 0.93 8.72 -0.77
N ARG A 103 -0.05 9.10 -1.60
CA ARG A 103 -1.14 9.98 -1.18
C ARG A 103 -2.18 9.23 -0.34
N THR A 104 -2.52 8.00 -0.71
CA THR A 104 -3.60 7.25 -0.07
C THR A 104 -3.27 6.82 1.35
N GLY A 105 -2.02 6.44 1.64
CA GLY A 105 -1.67 5.95 2.96
C GLY A 105 -1.08 6.97 3.93
N ARG A 106 -1.18 8.28 3.64
CA ARG A 106 -0.67 9.35 4.53
C ARG A 106 -1.69 9.63 5.65
N PRO A 107 -1.49 9.15 6.89
CA PRO A 107 -2.48 9.35 7.95
C PRO A 107 -2.46 10.81 8.38
N ALA A 108 -3.63 11.40 8.64
CA ALA A 108 -3.76 12.81 9.00
C ALA A 108 -3.14 13.18 10.37
N ARG A 109 -2.70 12.22 11.18
CA ARG A 109 -2.12 12.46 12.51
C ARG A 109 -0.78 11.79 12.70
N ARG A 110 0.16 12.57 13.26
CA ARG A 110 1.53 12.20 13.61
C ARG A 110 1.55 11.40 14.92
N GLY A 111 2.06 10.17 14.89
CA GLY A 111 2.32 9.37 16.09
C GLY A 111 2.72 7.93 15.73
N GLN A 112 3.83 7.44 16.28
CA GLN A 112 4.57 6.25 15.84
C GLN A 112 3.75 4.98 15.55
N THR A 113 4.30 4.14 14.64
CA THR A 113 3.74 2.93 13.99
C THR A 113 2.73 3.19 12.87
N GLU A 114 3.11 4.06 11.92
CA GLU A 114 2.28 4.43 10.76
C GLU A 114 2.49 3.52 9.53
N HIS A 115 3.60 2.76 9.42
CA HIS A 115 3.87 1.93 8.24
C HIS A 115 2.83 0.82 8.03
N ARG A 116 2.35 0.20 9.12
CA ARG A 116 1.27 -0.81 9.08
C ARG A 116 -0.05 -0.20 8.63
N LEU A 117 -0.40 0.98 9.16
CA LEU A 117 -1.59 1.74 8.77
C LEU A 117 -1.52 2.16 7.30
N TRP A 118 -0.34 2.62 6.86
CA TRP A 118 -0.09 3.02 5.47
C TRP A 118 -0.27 1.84 4.54
N LEU A 119 0.45 0.75 4.80
CA LEU A 119 0.45 -0.42 3.94
C LEU A 119 -0.95 -1.05 3.88
N LEU A 120 -1.66 -1.13 5.00
CA LEU A 120 -3.05 -1.59 5.01
C LEU A 120 -3.97 -0.62 4.26
N CYS A 121 -3.84 0.70 4.45
CA CYS A 121 -4.64 1.68 3.71
C CYS A 121 -4.42 1.57 2.20
N VAL A 122 -3.17 1.40 1.76
CA VAL A 122 -2.81 1.19 0.35
C VAL A 122 -3.38 -0.12 -0.16
N TYR A 123 -3.31 -1.19 0.64
CA TYR A 123 -3.87 -2.50 0.32
C TYR A 123 -5.38 -2.43 0.10
N LEU A 124 -6.12 -1.90 1.07
CA LEU A 124 -7.58 -1.77 1.00
C LEU A 124 -7.97 -0.93 -0.21
N SER A 125 -7.30 0.21 -0.40
CA SER A 125 -7.54 1.09 -1.55
C SER A 125 -7.21 0.43 -2.90
N ALA A 126 -6.29 -0.54 -2.94
CA ALA A 126 -5.89 -1.23 -4.17
C ALA A 126 -6.79 -2.43 -4.51
N HIS A 127 -7.54 -2.94 -3.51
CA HIS A 127 -8.46 -4.07 -3.62
C HIS A 127 -9.94 -3.65 -3.45
N SER A 128 -10.20 -2.34 -3.37
CA SER A 128 -11.55 -1.78 -3.41
C SER A 128 -12.00 -1.51 -4.84
N ASP A 129 -13.28 -1.71 -5.09
CA ASP A 129 -13.95 -1.22 -6.28
C ASP A 129 -13.87 0.32 -6.33
N PRO A 130 -13.45 0.93 -7.46
CA PRO A 130 -13.30 2.39 -7.56
C PRO A 130 -14.60 3.18 -7.43
N SER A 131 -15.76 2.55 -7.66
CA SER A 131 -17.07 3.21 -7.68
C SER A 131 -17.80 3.10 -6.35
N SER A 132 -17.79 1.92 -5.71
CA SER A 132 -18.44 1.69 -4.42
C SER A 132 -17.49 1.85 -3.23
N GLY A 133 -16.17 1.75 -3.45
CA GLY A 133 -15.17 1.70 -2.39
C GLY A 133 -15.18 0.38 -1.60
N GLU A 134 -16.03 -0.57 -1.99
CA GLU A 134 -16.15 -1.87 -1.33
C GLU A 134 -15.02 -2.80 -1.77
N GLY A 135 -14.51 -3.60 -0.84
CA GLY A 135 -13.53 -4.63 -1.12
C GLY A 135 -13.72 -5.86 -0.25
N LEU A 136 -13.21 -6.98 -0.76
CA LEU A 136 -13.27 -8.29 -0.13
C LEU A 136 -11.94 -9.00 -0.33
N SER A 137 -11.39 -9.58 0.74
CA SER A 137 -10.18 -10.39 0.67
C SER A 137 -10.10 -11.36 1.85
N GLU A 138 -9.45 -12.50 1.61
CA GLU A 138 -9.17 -13.50 2.65
C GLU A 138 -8.35 -12.87 3.78
N TYR A 139 -8.74 -13.12 5.03
CA TYR A 139 -8.05 -12.57 6.21
C TYR A 139 -6.54 -12.84 6.17
N ASP A 140 -6.14 -14.09 5.95
CA ASP A 140 -4.74 -14.52 5.92
C ASP A 140 -3.95 -13.82 4.82
N ARG A 141 -4.61 -13.53 3.69
CA ARG A 141 -3.99 -12.79 2.58
C ARG A 141 -3.72 -11.35 2.98
N VAL A 142 -4.67 -10.67 3.61
CA VAL A 142 -4.45 -9.28 4.04
C VAL A 142 -3.32 -9.19 5.07
N VAL A 143 -3.32 -10.12 6.04
CA VAL A 143 -2.29 -10.20 7.08
C VAL A 143 -0.90 -10.43 6.46
N ARG A 144 -0.79 -11.40 5.54
CA ARG A 144 0.45 -11.72 4.84
C ARG A 144 0.94 -10.56 3.98
N ASP A 145 0.09 -10.00 3.14
CA ASP A 145 0.47 -8.97 2.17
C ASP A 145 0.94 -7.69 2.89
N CYS A 146 0.30 -7.35 4.01
CA CYS A 146 0.64 -6.19 4.82
C CYS A 146 1.73 -6.44 5.88
N GLY A 147 2.24 -7.68 6.03
CA GLY A 147 3.19 -8.03 7.09
C GLY A 147 2.63 -7.77 8.50
N LEU A 148 1.32 -7.93 8.67
CA LEU A 148 0.66 -7.82 9.96
C LEU A 148 0.85 -9.15 10.69
N HIS A 149 0.87 -9.10 12.03
CA HIS A 149 0.72 -10.29 12.86
C HIS A 149 -0.70 -10.26 13.45
N ASP A 150 -1.27 -11.41 13.82
CA ASP A 150 -2.70 -11.60 14.12
C ASP A 150 -3.33 -10.54 15.05
N GLN A 151 -2.59 -10.02 16.04
CA GLN A 151 -3.10 -8.99 16.97
C GLN A 151 -3.09 -7.55 16.41
N GLY A 152 -2.36 -7.31 15.32
CA GLY A 152 -2.22 -6.01 14.68
C GLY A 152 -3.36 -5.66 13.74
N PHE A 153 -3.99 -6.65 13.11
CA PHE A 153 -4.98 -6.40 12.05
C PHE A 153 -6.20 -5.61 12.53
N HIS A 154 -6.87 -6.12 13.57
CA HIS A 154 -8.07 -5.49 14.14
C HIS A 154 -7.76 -4.08 14.66
N SER A 155 -6.65 -3.91 15.39
CA SER A 155 -6.29 -2.61 15.97
C SER A 155 -5.97 -1.55 14.89
N VAL A 156 -5.39 -1.96 13.76
CA VAL A 156 -5.11 -1.08 12.63
C VAL A 156 -6.41 -0.72 11.90
N LEU A 157 -7.32 -1.66 11.65
CA LEU A 157 -8.62 -1.38 11.04
C LEU A 157 -9.49 -0.46 11.91
N THR A 158 -9.60 -0.74 13.22
CA THR A 158 -10.31 0.13 14.15
C THR A 158 -9.77 1.56 14.11
N ARG A 159 -8.44 1.72 14.00
CA ARG A 159 -7.83 3.05 13.88
C ARG A 159 -8.12 3.71 12.54
N LEU A 160 -8.13 2.96 11.42
CA LEU A 160 -8.52 3.49 10.12
C LEU A 160 -9.99 3.95 10.11
N THR A 161 -10.87 3.21 10.79
CA THR A 161 -12.27 3.62 11.01
C THR A 161 -12.37 4.88 11.86
N ALA A 162 -11.63 4.96 12.96
CA ALA A 162 -11.59 6.15 13.81
C ALA A 162 -11.06 7.40 13.08
N THR A 163 -10.21 7.21 12.07
CA THR A 163 -9.73 8.31 11.20
C THR A 163 -10.67 8.65 10.05
N GLY A 164 -11.78 7.91 9.87
CA GLY A 164 -12.74 8.10 8.78
C GLY A 164 -12.21 7.70 7.41
N ILE A 165 -11.18 6.84 7.34
CA ILE A 165 -10.63 6.31 6.09
C ILE A 165 -11.44 5.08 5.66
N VAL A 166 -11.77 4.21 6.62
CA VAL A 166 -12.65 3.06 6.44
C VAL A 166 -13.99 3.40 7.05
N GLU A 167 -15.06 3.30 6.27
CA GLU A 167 -16.40 3.58 6.75
C GLU A 167 -16.94 2.40 7.57
N GLU A 168 -16.84 1.21 7.01
CA GLU A 168 -17.24 -0.04 7.65
C GLU A 168 -16.28 -1.16 7.30
N TRP A 169 -16.11 -2.11 8.21
CA TRP A 169 -15.43 -3.36 7.95
C TRP A 169 -16.03 -4.46 8.82
N GLY A 170 -15.86 -5.70 8.38
CA GLY A 170 -16.31 -6.87 9.11
C GLY A 170 -15.67 -8.14 8.58
N ILE A 171 -15.83 -9.22 9.33
CA ILE A 171 -15.48 -10.57 8.89
C ILE A 171 -16.77 -11.25 8.48
N CYS A 172 -16.82 -11.78 7.26
CA CYS A 172 -17.95 -12.55 6.76
C CYS A 172 -18.08 -13.84 7.57
N PRO A 173 -19.22 -14.11 8.23
CA PRO A 173 -19.37 -15.27 9.11
C PRO A 173 -19.27 -16.60 8.36
N ASP A 174 -19.63 -16.62 7.07
CA ASP A 174 -19.71 -17.84 6.27
C ASP A 174 -18.36 -18.21 5.62
N SER A 175 -17.56 -17.23 5.22
CA SER A 175 -16.28 -17.45 4.52
C SER A 175 -15.05 -17.12 5.36
N GLY A 176 -15.18 -16.33 6.43
CA GLY A 176 -14.04 -15.79 7.16
C GLY A 176 -13.33 -14.64 6.44
N ASP A 177 -13.84 -14.20 5.28
CA ASP A 177 -13.22 -13.11 4.53
C ASP A 177 -13.42 -11.76 5.21
N VAL A 178 -12.45 -10.88 5.02
CA VAL A 178 -12.56 -9.49 5.45
C VAL A 178 -13.27 -8.71 4.35
N ARG A 179 -14.41 -8.12 4.69
CA ARG A 179 -15.09 -7.11 3.88
C ARG A 179 -14.84 -5.72 4.43
N TRP A 180 -14.71 -4.73 3.57
CA TRP A 180 -14.59 -3.33 3.95
C TRP A 180 -15.25 -2.41 2.93
N ARG A 181 -15.62 -1.20 3.38
CA ARG A 181 -15.99 -0.08 2.52
C ARG A 181 -15.15 1.13 2.90
N LEU A 182 -14.48 1.73 1.92
CA LEU A 182 -13.73 2.95 2.12
C LEU A 182 -14.67 4.15 2.20
N ALA A 183 -14.36 5.10 3.07
CA ALA A 183 -15.09 6.35 3.09
C ALA A 183 -14.94 7.06 1.74
N PRO A 184 -16.01 7.67 1.19
CA PRO A 184 -15.91 8.50 0.00
C PRO A 184 -14.86 9.57 0.27
N GLY A 185 -13.77 9.57 -0.49
CA GLY A 185 -12.69 10.53 -0.28
C GLY A 185 -13.24 11.97 -0.29
N PRO A 186 -12.52 12.95 0.28
CA PRO A 186 -12.94 14.36 0.26
C PRO A 186 -13.14 14.94 -1.15
N HIS A 187 -12.83 14.19 -2.21
CA HIS A 187 -13.08 14.53 -3.62
C HIS A 187 -14.31 13.83 -4.25
N GLY A 188 -15.02 12.96 -3.52
CA GLY A 188 -16.20 12.23 -4.00
C GLY A 188 -17.54 12.97 -3.84
N ARG A 189 -17.61 14.05 -3.05
CA ARG A 189 -18.87 14.80 -2.81
C ARG A 189 -19.27 15.77 -3.92
N ARG A 190 -18.61 15.78 -5.08
CA ARG A 190 -18.85 16.78 -6.14
C ARG A 190 -19.36 16.21 -7.47
N LEU A 191 -19.95 15.02 -7.47
CA LEU A 191 -20.48 14.39 -8.69
C LEU A 191 -21.81 13.65 -8.52
N THR A 192 -22.55 13.90 -7.44
CA THR A 192 -23.95 13.42 -7.32
C THR A 192 -24.97 14.53 -7.08
N ASP A 193 -24.57 15.81 -7.05
CA ASP A 193 -25.52 16.93 -7.09
C ASP A 193 -25.64 17.47 -8.52
N ARG A 194 -26.20 16.64 -9.41
CA ARG A 194 -26.82 17.09 -10.66
C ARG A 194 -27.84 16.06 -11.11
N GLY A 195 -29.08 16.29 -10.66
CA GLY A 195 -30.33 16.06 -11.36
C GLY A 195 -30.49 14.75 -12.12
N CYS A 196 -31.22 13.82 -11.53
CA CYS A 196 -32.23 13.04 -12.23
C CYS A 196 -33.53 13.15 -11.44
N ASP A 197 -34.25 14.24 -11.68
CA ASP A 197 -35.71 14.22 -11.61
C ASP A 197 -36.18 13.16 -12.61
N ALA A 198 -36.76 12.08 -12.08
CA ALA A 198 -37.62 11.20 -12.84
C ALA A 198 -38.55 10.44 -11.89
N GLY A 199 -39.83 10.83 -11.92
CA GLY A 199 -40.92 9.86 -11.92
C GLY A 199 -41.33 9.28 -10.58
N GLU A 200 -42.16 10.05 -9.90
CA GLU A 200 -43.31 9.62 -9.10
C GLU A 200 -43.85 8.23 -9.51
N PHE A 201 -43.73 7.26 -8.59
CA PHE A 201 -44.60 6.10 -8.53
C PHE A 201 -45.51 6.28 -7.32
N ALA A 202 -46.79 6.53 -7.62
CA ALA A 202 -48.03 6.37 -6.86
C ALA A 202 -48.87 7.65 -6.81
#